data_AF-T1C2P2-F1
#
_entry.id   AF-T1C2P2-F1
#
_cell.length_a   1.000
_cell.length_b   1.000
_cell.length_c   1.000
_cell.angle_alpha   90.00
_cell.angle_beta   90.00
_cell.angle_gamma   90.00
#
_symmetry.space_group_name_H-M   'P 1'
#
loop_
_entity.id
_entity.type
_entity.pdbx_description
1 polymer ?
#
loop_
_entity_poly.entity_id
_entity_poly.type
_entity_poly.pdbx_seq_one_letter_code
_entity_poly.pdbx_strand_id
1 'polypeptide(L)'
;LDNDYLIEEQIRTAQRDLPKGYSRELPRLLNGPSAKLPRVYDIALETIAHGDGRVDRESLSRFVASYQTVTPLKLGELWAIPIMLRLGLIENLRRVAVRVMADWNDRNLADQWADRMTAIAESDPKSVVLAVADMARSDPPMASSFVAELTRRLQGQGPALALALTWIEQALSESGIGIERLVQLEAQQQAADQVSISNSIGSLRLLSSMDWRAFVESVSHVEQVLRQDPAGVYAAMDFVTRDHYRHVVESLARRSAHGEIEVARAAIELASGGSRDAAPNIARSAVQNHVGYYLVDQGLAALEQRVATRGATVNT
;
A
#
# COMPACT_ATOMS: atom_id res chain seq x y z
N LEU A 1 -4.25 -22.41 -5.16
CA LEU A 1 -5.14 -21.69 -4.23
C LEU A 1 -5.81 -20.61 -5.05
N ASP A 2 -7.12 -20.72 -5.23
CA ASP A 2 -7.90 -19.70 -5.92
C ASP A 2 -7.94 -18.44 -5.05
N ASN A 3 -7.39 -17.34 -5.55
CA ASN A 3 -7.29 -16.07 -4.83
C ASN A 3 -8.36 -15.06 -5.28
N ASP A 4 -9.22 -15.43 -6.23
CA ASP A 4 -10.16 -14.49 -6.85
C ASP A 4 -11.16 -13.94 -5.83
N TYR A 5 -11.72 -14.83 -5.00
CA TYR A 5 -12.63 -14.43 -3.93
C TYR A 5 -11.99 -13.47 -2.92
N LEU A 6 -10.71 -13.68 -2.58
CA LEU A 6 -9.98 -12.78 -1.69
C LEU A 6 -9.88 -11.40 -2.33
N ILE A 7 -9.47 -11.31 -3.60
CA ILE A 7 -9.30 -10.03 -4.29
C ILE A 7 -10.65 -9.28 -4.36
N GLU A 8 -11.73 -9.97 -4.72
CA GLU A 8 -13.08 -9.38 -4.73
C GLU A 8 -13.48 -8.82 -3.36
N GLU A 9 -13.25 -9.58 -2.29
CA GLU A 9 -13.54 -9.16 -0.92
C GLU A 9 -12.74 -7.89 -0.54
N GLN A 10 -11.46 -7.82 -0.92
CA GLN A 10 -10.64 -6.64 -0.69
C GLN A 10 -11.15 -5.43 -1.47
N ILE A 11 -11.57 -5.60 -2.73
CA ILE A 11 -12.15 -4.51 -3.53
C ILE A 11 -13.44 -3.98 -2.88
N ARG A 12 -14.36 -4.88 -2.49
CA ARG A 12 -15.61 -4.50 -1.83
C ARG A 12 -15.36 -3.77 -0.51
N THR A 13 -14.44 -4.28 0.30
CA THR A 13 -14.00 -3.65 1.55
C THR A 13 -13.44 -2.26 1.28
N ALA A 14 -12.61 -2.12 0.23
CA ALA A 14 -12.02 -0.85 -0.10
C ALA A 14 -13.05 0.21 -0.51
N GLN A 15 -14.06 -0.19 -1.28
CA GLN A 15 -15.16 0.69 -1.69
C GLN A 15 -16.02 1.12 -0.50
N ARG A 16 -16.29 0.21 0.44
CA ARG A 16 -17.07 0.50 1.65
C ARG A 16 -16.33 1.46 2.58
N ASP A 17 -15.05 1.23 2.79
CA ASP A 17 -14.25 1.92 3.81
C ASP A 17 -13.59 3.21 3.29
N LEU A 18 -13.79 3.56 2.00
CA LEU A 18 -13.36 4.83 1.40
C LEU A 18 -14.53 5.66 0.83
N PRO A 19 -15.45 6.17 1.68
CA PRO A 19 -16.47 7.10 1.20
C PRO A 19 -15.85 8.40 0.66
N LYS A 20 -16.47 8.99 -0.38
CA LYS A 20 -15.96 10.20 -1.06
C LYS A 20 -15.67 11.38 -0.12
N GLY A 21 -16.38 11.47 1.00
CA GLY A 21 -16.17 12.49 2.03
C GLY A 21 -14.82 12.32 2.75
N TYR A 22 -14.50 11.10 3.19
CA TYR A 22 -13.28 10.81 3.95
C TYR A 22 -12.01 11.11 3.16
N SER A 23 -11.97 10.72 1.87
CA SER A 23 -10.83 11.00 0.99
C SER A 23 -10.58 12.50 0.73
N ARG A 24 -11.60 13.35 0.89
CA ARG A 24 -11.46 14.81 0.70
C ARG A 24 -10.83 15.52 1.90
N GLU A 25 -10.97 14.95 3.10
CA GLU A 25 -10.44 15.54 4.33
C GLU A 25 -8.95 15.24 4.56
N LEU A 26 -8.39 14.26 3.84
CA LEU A 26 -6.99 13.86 3.98
C LEU A 26 -6.03 14.89 3.35
N PRO A 27 -4.93 15.24 4.04
CA PRO A 27 -3.86 16.08 3.47
C PRO A 27 -3.30 15.51 2.17
N ARG A 28 -3.13 16.38 1.17
CA ARG A 28 -2.66 16.01 -0.18
C ARG A 28 -1.25 16.54 -0.43
N LEU A 29 -0.47 15.78 -1.20
CA LEU A 29 0.86 16.22 -1.62
C LEU A 29 0.76 17.30 -2.70
N LEU A 30 1.64 18.31 -2.61
CA LEU A 30 1.71 19.40 -3.58
C LEU A 30 2.58 19.05 -4.79
N ASN A 31 3.66 18.28 -4.56
CA ASN A 31 4.71 18.00 -5.53
C ASN A 31 5.04 16.49 -5.59
N GLY A 32 5.79 16.08 -6.61
CA GLY A 32 6.27 14.70 -6.78
C GLY A 32 5.32 13.80 -7.58
N PRO A 33 5.66 12.50 -7.72
CA PRO A 33 4.87 11.54 -8.50
C PRO A 33 3.42 11.39 -8.03
N SER A 34 3.19 11.58 -6.73
CA SER A 34 1.89 11.47 -6.07
C SER A 34 1.20 12.83 -5.85
N ALA A 35 1.55 13.87 -6.61
CA ALA A 35 0.92 15.18 -6.48
C ALA A 35 -0.61 15.10 -6.61
N LYS A 36 -1.32 15.86 -5.75
CA LYS A 36 -2.79 15.88 -5.60
C LYS A 36 -3.41 14.63 -4.98
N LEU A 37 -2.64 13.58 -4.72
CA LEU A 37 -3.09 12.40 -3.98
C LEU A 37 -2.92 12.60 -2.46
N PRO A 38 -3.71 11.90 -1.62
CA PRO A 38 -3.50 11.91 -0.18
C PRO A 38 -2.08 11.45 0.16
N ARG A 39 -1.38 12.15 1.07
CA ARG A 39 0.00 11.77 1.44
C ARG A 39 0.08 10.38 2.07
N VAL A 40 -0.97 9.94 2.75
CA VAL A 40 -1.09 8.57 3.29
C VAL A 40 -1.14 7.50 2.18
N TYR A 41 -1.60 7.84 0.98
CA TYR A 41 -1.53 6.93 -0.17
C TYR A 41 -0.10 6.79 -0.67
N ASP A 42 0.66 7.88 -0.73
CA ASP A 42 2.08 7.88 -1.08
C ASP A 42 2.90 7.04 -0.07
N ILE A 43 2.67 7.23 1.24
CA ILE A 43 3.24 6.38 2.31
C ILE A 43 2.98 4.90 2.04
N ALA A 44 1.75 4.55 1.65
CA ALA A 44 1.39 3.17 1.35
C ALA A 44 2.12 2.64 0.11
N LEU A 45 2.24 3.44 -0.95
CA LEU A 45 2.98 3.07 -2.16
C LEU A 45 4.48 2.85 -1.86
N GLU A 46 5.11 3.76 -1.13
CA GLU A 46 6.52 3.64 -0.73
C GLU A 46 6.76 2.42 0.15
N THR A 47 5.84 2.15 1.11
CA THR A 47 5.91 0.94 1.94
C THR A 47 5.86 -0.33 1.09
N ILE A 48 4.98 -0.36 0.08
CA ILE A 48 4.82 -1.49 -0.83
C ILE A 48 6.03 -1.64 -1.76
N ALA A 49 6.57 -0.54 -2.28
CA ALA A 49 7.70 -0.53 -3.19
C ALA A 49 8.99 -1.04 -2.50
N HIS A 50 9.25 -0.57 -1.27
CA HIS A 50 10.42 -1.02 -0.50
C HIS A 50 10.33 -2.47 -0.02
N GLY A 51 9.12 -3.00 0.14
CA GLY A 51 8.89 -4.39 0.56
C GLY A 51 8.63 -5.37 -0.59
N ASP A 52 8.65 -4.94 -1.86
CA ASP A 52 8.14 -5.70 -3.02
C ASP A 52 6.78 -6.36 -2.74
N GLY A 53 5.84 -5.55 -2.25
CA GLY A 53 4.50 -6.00 -1.87
C GLY A 53 4.40 -6.68 -0.51
N ARG A 54 5.51 -6.97 0.18
CA ARG A 54 5.50 -7.55 1.53
C ARG A 54 5.34 -6.44 2.57
N VAL A 55 4.21 -6.48 3.25
CA VAL A 55 3.89 -5.57 4.36
C VAL A 55 3.73 -6.42 5.60
N ASP A 56 4.41 -6.05 6.69
CA ASP A 56 4.22 -6.63 8.01
C ASP A 56 4.04 -5.52 9.05
N ARG A 57 3.52 -5.89 10.23
CA ARG A 57 3.21 -4.92 11.30
C ARG A 57 4.46 -4.17 11.78
N GLU A 58 5.60 -4.85 11.90
CA GLU A 58 6.82 -4.26 12.45
C GLU A 58 7.46 -3.29 11.47
N SER A 59 7.58 -3.69 10.20
CA SER A 59 8.10 -2.82 9.13
C SER A 59 7.21 -1.58 8.94
N LEU A 60 5.88 -1.76 8.90
CA LEU A 60 4.94 -0.64 8.80
C LEU A 60 5.04 0.31 10.01
N SER A 61 5.13 -0.22 11.23
CA SER A 61 5.26 0.60 12.44
C SER A 61 6.55 1.42 12.43
N ARG A 62 7.67 0.82 12.03
CA ARG A 62 8.96 1.53 11.90
C ARG A 62 8.93 2.59 10.82
N PHE A 63 8.32 2.28 9.67
CA PHE A 63 8.19 3.24 8.57
C PHE A 63 7.38 4.47 9.02
N VAL A 64 6.20 4.25 9.61
CA VAL A 64 5.34 5.33 10.10
C VAL A 64 6.01 6.13 11.21
N ALA A 65 6.68 5.47 12.16
CA ALA A 65 7.42 6.15 13.21
C ALA A 65 8.53 7.05 12.63
N SER A 66 9.30 6.54 11.67
CA SER A 66 10.35 7.29 10.99
C SER A 66 9.79 8.50 10.22
N TYR A 67 8.72 8.31 9.44
CA TYR A 67 8.06 9.40 8.71
C TYR A 67 7.61 10.53 9.64
N GLN A 68 7.00 10.16 10.77
CA GLN A 68 6.48 11.14 11.73
C GLN A 68 7.55 11.93 12.48
N THR A 69 8.84 11.55 12.40
CA THR A 69 9.95 12.40 12.91
C THR A 69 10.10 13.70 12.12
N VAL A 70 9.69 13.71 10.85
CA VAL A 70 9.74 14.89 9.99
C VAL A 70 8.39 15.59 9.97
N THR A 71 7.30 14.84 9.82
CA THR A 71 5.95 15.42 9.78
C THR A 71 4.93 14.51 10.45
N PRO A 72 4.34 14.94 11.59
CA PRO A 72 3.31 14.17 12.27
C PRO A 72 2.09 13.89 11.37
N LEU A 73 1.55 12.68 11.49
CA LEU A 73 0.31 12.28 10.83
C LEU A 73 -0.88 12.61 11.71
N LYS A 74 -1.97 13.03 11.08
CA LYS A 74 -3.26 13.24 11.74
C LYS A 74 -3.91 11.90 12.08
N LEU A 75 -4.82 11.89 13.05
CA LEU A 75 -5.62 10.72 13.43
C LEU A 75 -6.35 10.13 12.21
N GLY A 76 -7.08 10.96 11.45
CA GLY A 76 -7.71 10.52 10.20
C GLY A 76 -6.74 9.95 9.16
N GLU A 77 -5.46 10.32 9.17
CA GLU A 77 -4.49 9.69 8.27
C GLU A 77 -4.03 8.34 8.77
N LEU A 78 -3.79 8.19 10.07
CA LEU A 78 -3.46 6.90 10.67
C LEU A 78 -4.58 5.88 10.43
N TRP A 79 -5.84 6.31 10.56
CA TRP A 79 -7.01 5.49 10.24
C TRP A 79 -7.18 5.22 8.74
N ALA A 80 -6.56 6.01 7.86
CA ALA A 80 -6.57 5.78 6.43
C ALA A 80 -5.47 4.80 5.95
N ILE A 81 -4.44 4.52 6.75
CA ILE A 81 -3.38 3.57 6.38
C ILE A 81 -3.91 2.20 5.90
N PRO A 82 -4.86 1.53 6.58
CA PRO A 82 -5.35 0.20 6.17
C PRO A 82 -5.91 0.20 4.75
N ILE A 83 -6.74 1.21 4.45
CA ILE A 83 -7.40 1.34 3.16
C ILE A 83 -6.41 1.74 2.06
N MET A 84 -5.45 2.60 2.36
CA MET A 84 -4.42 3.00 1.39
C MET A 84 -3.49 1.86 1.03
N LEU A 85 -3.06 1.05 2.01
CA LEU A 85 -2.27 -0.17 1.76
C LEU A 85 -3.04 -1.16 0.90
N ARG A 86 -4.33 -1.37 1.20
CA ARG A 86 -5.20 -2.24 0.39
C ARG A 86 -5.27 -1.80 -1.06
N LEU A 87 -5.50 -0.50 -1.30
CA LEU A 87 -5.51 0.06 -2.66
C LEU A 87 -4.16 -0.07 -3.36
N GLY A 88 -3.05 0.21 -2.65
CA GLY A 88 -1.71 0.06 -3.20
C GLY A 88 -1.39 -1.39 -3.61
N LEU A 89 -1.81 -2.36 -2.80
CA LEU A 89 -1.60 -3.79 -3.09
C LEU A 89 -2.46 -4.27 -4.27
N ILE A 90 -3.71 -3.82 -4.36
CA ILE A 90 -4.59 -4.11 -5.51
C ILE A 90 -3.99 -3.52 -6.80
N GLU A 91 -3.49 -2.28 -6.74
CA GLU A 91 -2.81 -1.67 -7.89
C GLU A 91 -1.52 -2.42 -8.25
N ASN A 92 -0.77 -2.91 -7.26
CA ASN A 92 0.39 -3.75 -7.52
C ASN A 92 0.02 -5.06 -8.24
N LEU A 93 -1.01 -5.76 -7.77
CA LEU A 93 -1.55 -6.95 -8.43
C LEU A 93 -2.01 -6.65 -9.86
N ARG A 94 -2.70 -5.53 -10.07
CA ARG A 94 -3.13 -5.09 -11.41
C ARG A 94 -1.94 -4.91 -12.34
N ARG A 95 -0.86 -4.25 -11.87
CA ARG A 95 0.36 -4.04 -12.67
C ARG A 95 1.01 -5.36 -13.07
N VAL A 96 1.14 -6.31 -12.14
CA VAL A 96 1.72 -7.63 -12.44
C VAL A 96 0.80 -8.42 -13.37
N ALA A 97 -0.51 -8.42 -13.13
CA ALA A 97 -1.48 -9.12 -13.98
C ALA A 97 -1.46 -8.62 -15.44
N VAL A 98 -1.38 -7.31 -15.66
CA VAL A 98 -1.25 -6.74 -17.02
C VAL A 98 0.00 -7.24 -17.73
N ARG A 99 1.13 -7.33 -17.00
CA ARG A 99 2.39 -7.84 -17.55
C ARG A 99 2.28 -9.32 -17.91
N VAL A 100 1.80 -10.14 -16.97
CA VAL A 100 1.62 -11.59 -17.18
C VAL A 100 0.67 -11.87 -18.35
N MET A 101 -0.41 -11.09 -18.51
CA MET A 101 -1.33 -11.24 -19.65
C MET A 101 -0.67 -10.89 -20.98
N ALA A 102 0.24 -9.91 -21.03
CA ALA A 102 1.02 -9.62 -22.23
C ALA A 102 1.94 -10.79 -22.57
N ASP A 103 2.68 -11.31 -21.59
CA ASP A 103 3.56 -12.47 -21.78
C ASP A 103 2.78 -13.71 -22.21
N TRP A 104 1.56 -13.91 -21.71
CA TRP A 104 0.67 -15.00 -22.12
C TRP A 104 0.29 -14.92 -23.60
N ASN A 105 0.02 -13.72 -24.12
CA ASN A 105 -0.28 -13.57 -25.55
C ASN A 105 0.91 -13.96 -26.43
N ASP A 106 2.11 -13.54 -26.04
CA ASP A 106 3.34 -13.87 -26.74
C ASP A 106 3.62 -15.38 -26.72
N ARG A 107 3.45 -16.04 -25.56
CA ARG A 107 3.58 -17.50 -25.43
C ARG A 107 2.53 -18.25 -26.27
N ASN A 108 1.28 -17.81 -26.25
CA ASN A 108 0.23 -18.42 -27.06
C ASN A 108 0.52 -18.31 -28.57
N LEU A 109 1.14 -17.20 -29.01
CA LEU A 109 1.56 -17.05 -30.40
C LEU A 109 2.74 -17.97 -30.74
N ALA A 110 3.72 -18.09 -29.84
CA ALA A 110 4.83 -19.04 -29.97
C ALA A 110 4.33 -20.49 -30.04
N ASP A 111 3.38 -20.87 -29.18
CA ASP A 111 2.76 -22.20 -29.17
C ASP A 111 2.06 -22.49 -30.49
N GLN A 112 1.29 -21.55 -31.04
CA GLN A 112 0.63 -21.72 -32.34
C GLN A 112 1.63 -21.97 -33.48
N TRP A 113 2.74 -21.22 -33.50
CA TRP A 113 3.79 -21.44 -34.48
C TRP A 113 4.50 -22.77 -34.29
N ALA A 114 4.81 -23.13 -33.05
CA ALA A 114 5.42 -24.41 -32.72
C ALA A 114 4.52 -25.59 -33.13
N ASP A 115 3.23 -25.56 -32.78
CA ASP A 115 2.25 -26.58 -33.17
C ASP A 115 2.18 -26.73 -34.69
N ARG A 116 2.09 -25.60 -35.41
CA ARG A 116 2.06 -25.60 -36.87
C ARG A 116 3.32 -26.19 -37.48
N MET A 117 4.50 -25.80 -36.99
CA MET A 117 5.78 -26.31 -37.50
C MET A 117 5.96 -27.79 -37.19
N THR A 118 5.59 -28.25 -35.98
CA THR A 118 5.67 -29.66 -35.59
C THR A 118 4.74 -30.52 -36.44
N ALA A 119 3.48 -30.10 -36.65
CA ALA A 119 2.55 -30.82 -37.51
C ALA A 119 3.07 -30.95 -38.94
N ILE A 120 3.66 -29.88 -39.50
CA ILE A 120 4.28 -29.92 -40.82
C ILE A 120 5.50 -30.82 -40.82
N ALA A 121 6.35 -30.76 -39.78
CA ALA A 121 7.54 -31.61 -39.65
C ALA A 121 7.19 -33.11 -39.64
N GLU A 122 6.05 -33.48 -39.04
CA GLU A 122 5.57 -34.87 -39.02
C GLU A 122 5.04 -35.33 -40.39
N SER A 123 4.33 -34.47 -41.12
CA SER A 123 3.69 -34.84 -42.40
C SER A 123 4.58 -34.63 -43.64
N ASP A 124 5.34 -33.53 -43.67
CA ASP A 124 6.18 -33.09 -44.78
C ASP A 124 7.32 -32.18 -44.28
N PRO A 125 8.44 -32.77 -43.79
CA PRO A 125 9.55 -32.02 -43.22
C PRO A 125 10.12 -30.91 -44.10
N LYS A 126 10.02 -31.04 -45.44
CA LYS A 126 10.57 -30.05 -46.39
C LYS A 126 9.75 -28.76 -46.39
N SER A 127 8.47 -28.84 -46.04
CA SER A 127 7.55 -27.70 -45.99
C SER A 127 7.70 -26.86 -44.71
N VAL A 128 8.49 -27.29 -43.72
CA VAL A 128 8.75 -26.50 -42.49
C VAL A 128 9.39 -25.14 -42.82
N VAL A 129 10.24 -25.08 -43.86
CA VAL A 129 10.83 -23.82 -44.35
C VAL A 129 9.77 -22.79 -44.69
N LEU A 130 8.65 -23.21 -45.30
CA LEU A 130 7.54 -22.31 -45.64
C LEU A 130 6.84 -21.79 -44.38
N ALA A 131 6.68 -22.63 -43.35
CA ALA A 131 6.12 -22.21 -42.07
C ALA A 131 7.01 -21.21 -41.33
N VAL A 132 8.33 -21.40 -41.36
CA VAL A 132 9.30 -20.42 -40.83
C VAL A 132 9.23 -19.11 -41.60
N ALA A 133 9.11 -19.17 -42.93
CA ALA A 133 8.96 -17.97 -43.76
C ALA A 133 7.62 -17.24 -43.51
N ASP A 134 6.52 -17.98 -43.28
CA ASP A 134 5.24 -17.40 -42.89
C ASP A 134 5.34 -16.70 -41.53
N MET A 135 6.01 -17.33 -40.56
CA MET A 135 6.26 -16.76 -39.25
C MET A 135 7.08 -15.47 -39.37
N ALA A 136 8.20 -15.51 -40.08
CA ALA A 136 9.06 -14.36 -40.30
C ALA A 136 8.29 -13.17 -40.90
N ARG A 137 7.37 -13.43 -41.84
CA ARG A 137 6.53 -12.40 -42.47
C ARG A 137 5.44 -11.84 -41.55
N SER A 138 5.05 -12.57 -40.51
CA SER A 138 4.07 -12.11 -39.53
C SER A 138 4.61 -11.09 -38.52
N ASP A 139 5.93 -10.82 -38.56
CA ASP A 139 6.63 -9.92 -37.65
C ASP A 139 6.36 -10.21 -36.15
N PRO A 140 6.73 -11.42 -35.68
CA PRO A 140 6.41 -11.83 -34.32
C PRO A 140 7.16 -10.99 -33.28
N PRO A 141 6.56 -10.77 -32.09
CA PRO A 141 7.20 -10.03 -31.02
C PRO A 141 8.43 -10.80 -30.57
N MET A 142 9.64 -10.28 -30.84
CA MET A 142 10.91 -10.83 -30.36
C MET A 142 11.12 -10.59 -28.84
N ALA A 143 10.04 -10.71 -28.06
CA ALA A 143 10.03 -10.62 -26.61
C ALA A 143 10.59 -11.89 -25.97
N SER A 144 11.03 -11.80 -24.71
CA SER A 144 11.57 -12.93 -23.96
C SER A 144 10.58 -14.09 -23.86
N SER A 145 9.31 -13.77 -23.64
CA SER A 145 8.16 -14.68 -23.55
C SER A 145 7.99 -15.52 -24.82
N PHE A 146 7.96 -14.88 -26.00
CA PHE A 146 7.84 -15.56 -27.30
C PHE A 146 9.07 -16.43 -27.59
N VAL A 147 10.27 -15.85 -27.49
CA VAL A 147 11.52 -16.55 -27.84
C VAL A 147 11.76 -17.73 -26.92
N ALA A 148 11.55 -17.56 -25.61
CA ALA A 148 11.75 -18.64 -24.66
C ALA A 148 10.78 -19.80 -24.89
N GLU A 149 9.50 -19.49 -25.12
CA GLU A 149 8.48 -20.51 -25.37
C GLU A 149 8.73 -21.25 -26.69
N LEU A 150 8.99 -20.53 -27.78
CA LEU A 150 9.27 -21.12 -29.08
C LEU A 150 10.54 -21.97 -29.05
N THR A 151 11.60 -21.50 -28.38
CA THR A 151 12.84 -22.27 -28.18
C THR A 151 12.57 -23.54 -27.40
N ARG A 152 11.89 -23.43 -26.25
CA ARG A 152 11.53 -24.56 -25.38
C ARG A 152 10.74 -25.63 -26.13
N ARG A 153 9.83 -25.23 -27.01
CA ARG A 153 8.95 -26.12 -27.79
C ARG A 153 9.69 -26.84 -28.93
N LEU A 154 10.62 -26.16 -29.61
CA LEU A 154 11.27 -26.68 -30.82
C LEU A 154 12.63 -27.36 -30.54
N GLN A 155 13.27 -27.04 -29.42
CA GLN A 155 14.58 -27.57 -29.08
C GLN A 155 14.54 -29.11 -28.95
N GLY A 156 15.44 -29.79 -29.69
CA GLY A 156 15.56 -31.25 -29.65
C GLY A 156 14.53 -32.03 -30.47
N GLN A 157 13.62 -31.36 -31.18
CA GLN A 157 12.54 -32.01 -31.95
C GLN A 157 12.94 -32.40 -33.39
N GLY A 158 14.24 -32.30 -33.74
CA GLY A 158 14.79 -32.75 -35.01
C GLY A 158 15.29 -31.63 -35.94
N PRO A 159 15.99 -32.00 -37.03
CA PRO A 159 16.72 -31.04 -37.87
C PRO A 159 15.81 -30.10 -38.67
N ALA A 160 14.58 -30.51 -38.99
CA ALA A 160 13.64 -29.65 -39.70
C ALA A 160 13.22 -28.43 -38.85
N LEU A 161 13.07 -28.62 -37.54
CA LEU A 161 12.66 -27.57 -36.59
C LEU A 161 13.85 -26.70 -36.13
N ALA A 162 15.09 -27.19 -36.30
CA ALA A 162 16.29 -26.40 -36.05
C ALA A 162 16.36 -25.14 -36.93
N LEU A 163 15.77 -25.18 -38.14
CA LEU A 163 15.69 -24.02 -39.04
C LEU A 163 14.96 -22.82 -38.42
N ALA A 164 13.91 -23.07 -37.64
CA ALA A 164 13.19 -22.02 -36.94
C ALA A 164 14.06 -21.38 -35.85
N LEU A 165 14.81 -22.19 -35.10
CA LEU A 165 15.72 -21.71 -34.06
C LEU A 165 16.87 -20.89 -34.68
N THR A 166 17.46 -21.36 -35.77
CA THR A 166 18.49 -20.60 -36.50
C THR A 166 17.94 -19.28 -37.04
N TRP A 167 16.69 -19.25 -37.51
CA TRP A 167 16.07 -18.00 -37.94
C TRP A 167 15.92 -17.01 -36.77
N ILE A 168 15.47 -17.47 -35.60
CA ILE A 168 15.36 -16.63 -34.39
C ILE A 168 16.75 -16.10 -33.98
N GLU A 169 17.78 -16.95 -33.96
CA GLU A 169 19.15 -16.52 -33.66
C GLU A 169 19.60 -15.42 -34.62
N GLN A 170 19.31 -15.57 -35.91
CA GLN A 170 19.64 -14.58 -36.92
C GLN A 170 18.86 -13.27 -36.73
N ALA A 171 17.55 -13.35 -36.46
CA ALA A 171 16.71 -12.19 -36.22
C ALA A 171 17.17 -11.41 -34.97
N LEU A 172 17.54 -12.12 -33.91
CA LEU A 172 18.04 -11.51 -32.68
C LEU A 172 19.46 -10.94 -32.81
N SER A 173 20.29 -11.50 -33.71
CA SER A 173 21.65 -11.01 -33.95
C SER A 173 21.69 -9.53 -34.35
N GLU A 174 20.64 -9.04 -35.02
CA GLU A 174 20.48 -7.63 -35.38
C GLU A 174 20.39 -6.71 -34.16
N SER A 175 19.88 -7.23 -33.04
CA SER A 175 19.74 -6.53 -31.76
C SER A 175 20.89 -6.81 -30.76
N GLY A 176 21.79 -7.74 -31.09
CA GLY A 176 22.92 -8.12 -30.22
C GLY A 176 22.53 -8.94 -28.98
N ILE A 177 21.30 -9.44 -28.90
CA ILE A 177 20.81 -10.26 -27.77
C ILE A 177 20.75 -11.73 -28.23
N GLY A 178 21.24 -12.66 -27.41
CA GLY A 178 21.16 -14.10 -27.70
C GLY A 178 19.90 -14.77 -27.14
N ILE A 179 19.49 -15.91 -27.71
CA ILE A 179 18.37 -16.73 -27.22
C ILE A 179 18.56 -17.10 -25.74
N GLU A 180 19.75 -17.57 -25.35
CA GLU A 180 20.04 -17.95 -23.96
C GLU A 180 19.77 -16.81 -22.98
N ARG A 181 20.08 -15.57 -23.38
CA ARG A 181 19.85 -14.40 -22.54
C ARG A 181 18.36 -14.11 -22.40
N LEU A 182 17.58 -14.21 -23.48
CA LEU A 182 16.13 -14.03 -23.44
C LEU A 182 15.43 -15.11 -22.60
N VAL A 183 15.86 -16.37 -22.74
CA VAL A 183 15.38 -17.48 -21.89
C VAL A 183 15.67 -17.21 -20.41
N GLN A 184 16.88 -16.73 -20.09
CA GLN A 184 17.24 -16.38 -18.72
C GLN A 184 16.41 -15.22 -18.17
N LEU A 185 16.21 -14.17 -18.98
CA LEU A 185 15.39 -13.02 -18.60
C LEU A 185 13.94 -13.42 -18.35
N GLU A 186 13.38 -14.28 -19.18
CA GLU A 186 12.02 -14.82 -19.01
C GLU A 186 11.88 -15.57 -17.69
N ALA A 187 12.82 -16.47 -17.38
CA ALA A 187 12.79 -17.23 -16.12
C ALA A 187 12.90 -16.30 -14.90
N GLN A 188 13.74 -15.27 -14.97
CA GLN A 188 13.87 -14.27 -13.91
C GLN A 188 12.59 -13.45 -13.74
N GLN A 189 11.96 -13.03 -14.84
CA GLN A 189 10.75 -12.24 -14.83
C GLN A 189 9.58 -13.03 -14.24
N GLN A 190 9.38 -14.28 -14.68
CA GLN A 190 8.36 -15.18 -14.11
C GLN A 190 8.54 -15.39 -12.61
N ALA A 191 9.78 -15.61 -12.16
CA ALA A 191 10.08 -15.77 -10.74
C ALA A 191 9.76 -14.50 -9.95
N ALA A 192 10.12 -13.32 -10.47
CA ALA A 192 9.82 -12.04 -9.85
C ALA A 192 8.31 -11.78 -9.75
N ASP A 193 7.56 -12.02 -10.83
CA ASP A 193 6.11 -11.84 -10.84
C ASP A 193 5.42 -12.80 -9.86
N GLN A 194 5.87 -14.06 -9.77
CA GLN A 194 5.35 -15.03 -8.80
C GLN A 194 5.56 -14.57 -7.35
N VAL A 195 6.75 -14.05 -7.04
CA VAL A 195 7.07 -13.52 -5.70
C VAL A 195 6.22 -12.29 -5.39
N SER A 196 6.11 -11.34 -6.33
CA SER A 196 5.34 -10.11 -6.12
C SER A 196 3.84 -10.38 -5.91
N ILE A 197 3.27 -11.34 -6.66
CA ILE A 197 1.90 -11.82 -6.44
C ILE A 197 1.77 -12.45 -5.06
N SER A 198 2.67 -13.36 -4.70
CA SER A 198 2.65 -14.05 -3.40
C SER A 198 2.71 -13.06 -2.23
N ASN A 199 3.62 -12.08 -2.31
CA ASN A 199 3.76 -11.02 -1.32
C ASN A 199 2.49 -10.17 -1.22
N SER A 200 1.94 -9.76 -2.37
CA SER A 200 0.74 -8.92 -2.38
C SER A 200 -0.48 -9.63 -1.78
N ILE A 201 -0.67 -10.92 -2.10
CA ILE A 201 -1.74 -11.76 -1.54
C ILE A 201 -1.52 -11.98 -0.04
N GLY A 202 -0.29 -12.29 0.38
CA GLY A 202 0.07 -12.45 1.79
C GLY A 202 -0.22 -11.19 2.61
N SER A 203 0.16 -10.03 2.07
CA SER A 203 -0.09 -8.73 2.69
C SER A 203 -1.58 -8.41 2.76
N LEU A 204 -2.37 -8.66 1.72
CA LEU A 204 -3.83 -8.45 1.76
C LEU A 204 -4.51 -9.28 2.86
N ARG A 205 -4.06 -10.53 3.04
CA ARG A 205 -4.54 -11.39 4.15
C ARG A 205 -4.14 -10.81 5.51
N LEU A 206 -2.90 -10.34 5.65
CA LEU A 206 -2.43 -9.69 6.87
C LEU A 206 -3.26 -8.44 7.20
N LEU A 207 -3.53 -7.57 6.23
CA LEU A 207 -4.34 -6.36 6.46
C LEU A 207 -5.74 -6.69 6.98
N SER A 208 -6.26 -7.89 6.68
CA SER A 208 -7.58 -8.34 7.12
C SER A 208 -7.57 -8.92 8.54
N SER A 209 -6.44 -9.47 9.01
CA SER A 209 -6.29 -10.04 10.35
C SER A 209 -5.63 -9.10 11.37
N MET A 210 -5.04 -8.00 10.91
CA MET A 210 -4.34 -7.05 11.76
C MET A 210 -5.29 -6.26 12.66
N ASP A 211 -4.95 -6.17 13.96
CA ASP A 211 -5.62 -5.27 14.89
C ASP A 211 -5.20 -3.81 14.62
N TRP A 212 -5.94 -3.16 13.74
CA TRP A 212 -5.72 -1.75 13.38
C TRP A 212 -5.92 -0.78 14.55
N ARG A 213 -6.73 -1.15 15.55
CA ARG A 213 -6.94 -0.31 16.73
C ARG A 213 -5.66 -0.24 17.53
N ALA A 214 -5.08 -1.40 17.85
CA ALA A 214 -3.80 -1.48 18.55
C ALA A 214 -2.66 -0.86 17.74
N PHE A 215 -2.66 -1.01 16.41
CA PHE A 215 -1.67 -0.37 15.55
C PHE A 215 -1.76 1.17 15.61
N VAL A 216 -2.93 1.75 15.37
CA VAL A 216 -3.11 3.21 15.38
C VAL A 216 -2.77 3.80 16.74
N GLU A 217 -3.21 3.17 17.85
CA GLU A 217 -2.85 3.62 19.20
C GLU A 217 -1.32 3.60 19.43
N SER A 218 -0.61 2.62 18.88
CA SER A 218 0.84 2.52 19.07
C SER A 218 1.65 3.60 18.34
N VAL A 219 1.16 4.11 17.21
CA VAL A 219 1.87 5.10 16.38
C VAL A 219 1.29 6.52 16.47
N SER A 220 0.19 6.71 17.21
CA SER A 220 -0.48 8.01 17.34
C SER A 220 0.18 8.89 18.39
N HIS A 221 0.69 10.05 17.96
CA HIS A 221 1.20 11.09 18.86
C HIS A 221 0.11 11.66 19.77
N VAL A 222 -1.14 11.76 19.29
CA VAL A 222 -2.28 12.19 20.11
C VAL A 222 -2.54 11.19 21.23
N GLU A 223 -2.54 9.89 20.91
CA GLU A 223 -2.71 8.82 21.90
C GLU A 223 -1.60 8.84 22.95
N GLN A 224 -0.35 9.02 22.54
CA GLN A 224 0.80 9.13 23.44
C GLN A 224 0.68 10.33 24.40
N VAL A 225 0.14 11.45 23.94
CA VAL A 225 -0.13 12.63 24.79
C VAL A 225 -1.27 12.36 25.76
N LEU A 226 -2.41 11.85 25.28
CA LEU A 226 -3.58 11.60 26.13
C LEU A 226 -3.30 10.57 27.23
N ARG A 227 -2.37 9.63 27.00
CA ARG A 227 -1.87 8.68 28.03
C ARG A 227 -1.10 9.34 29.18
N GLN A 228 -0.74 10.61 29.07
CA GLN A 228 -0.13 11.39 30.16
C GLN A 228 -1.19 11.93 31.14
N ASP A 229 -2.45 11.47 31.03
CA ASP A 229 -3.55 11.77 31.94
C ASP A 229 -3.11 11.68 33.41
N PRO A 230 -3.14 12.79 34.18
CA PRO A 230 -2.67 12.81 35.57
C PRO A 230 -3.44 11.85 36.49
N ALA A 231 -4.72 11.62 36.20
CA ALA A 231 -5.54 10.65 36.93
C ALA A 231 -5.23 9.18 36.56
N GLY A 232 -4.46 8.92 35.49
CA GLY A 232 -4.14 7.59 34.98
C GLY A 232 -5.34 6.80 34.44
N VAL A 233 -6.52 7.41 34.36
CA VAL A 233 -7.78 6.75 33.99
C VAL A 233 -7.82 6.51 32.48
N TYR A 234 -7.36 7.47 31.67
CA TYR A 234 -7.40 7.37 30.21
C TYR A 234 -6.78 6.06 29.68
N ALA A 235 -5.60 5.68 30.20
CA ALA A 235 -4.90 4.48 29.76
C ALA A 235 -5.65 3.17 30.13
N ALA A 236 -6.47 3.20 31.18
CA ALA A 236 -7.26 2.07 31.66
C ALA A 236 -8.66 1.98 31.03
N MET A 237 -9.08 3.00 30.27
CA MET A 237 -10.39 3.00 29.59
C MET A 237 -10.48 1.91 28.52
N ASP A 238 -11.70 1.64 28.06
CA ASP A 238 -11.91 0.84 26.87
C ASP A 238 -11.60 1.64 25.61
N PHE A 239 -11.41 0.94 24.49
CA PHE A 239 -11.05 1.56 23.21
C PHE A 239 -12.11 2.57 22.75
N VAL A 240 -13.41 2.28 22.93
CA VAL A 240 -14.49 3.14 22.39
C VAL A 240 -14.48 4.50 23.07
N THR A 241 -14.27 4.53 24.39
CA THR A 241 -14.17 5.78 25.15
C THR A 241 -12.94 6.58 24.74
N ARG A 242 -11.77 5.94 24.61
CA ARG A 242 -10.55 6.62 24.11
C ARG A 242 -10.75 7.17 22.70
N ASP A 243 -11.44 6.43 21.84
CA ASP A 243 -11.71 6.84 20.46
C ASP A 243 -12.63 8.05 20.40
N HIS A 244 -13.64 8.09 21.25
CA HIS A 244 -14.49 9.27 21.41
C HIS A 244 -13.68 10.51 21.78
N TYR A 245 -12.73 10.39 22.70
CA TYR A 245 -11.86 11.51 23.11
C TYR A 245 -10.96 11.97 21.96
N ARG A 246 -10.41 11.04 21.18
CA ARG A 246 -9.63 11.36 19.97
C ARG A 246 -10.45 12.10 18.92
N HIS A 247 -11.73 11.73 18.73
CA HIS A 247 -12.63 12.47 17.84
C HIS A 247 -12.96 13.88 18.32
N VAL A 248 -13.07 14.10 19.63
CA VAL A 248 -13.19 15.46 20.18
C VAL A 248 -11.94 16.28 19.84
N VAL A 249 -10.74 15.70 20.03
CA VAL A 249 -9.48 16.35 19.69
C VAL A 249 -9.42 16.73 18.21
N GLU A 250 -9.78 15.82 17.29
CA GLU A 250 -9.88 16.13 15.84
C GLU A 250 -10.86 17.26 15.56
N SER A 251 -12.03 17.23 16.19
CA SER A 251 -13.10 18.22 15.99
C SER A 251 -12.69 19.62 16.47
N LEU A 252 -11.99 19.69 17.60
CA LEU A 252 -11.44 20.94 18.13
C LEU A 252 -10.29 21.45 17.26
N ALA A 253 -9.36 20.59 16.87
CA ALA A 253 -8.24 20.95 15.99
C ALA A 253 -8.74 21.54 14.67
N ARG A 254 -9.75 20.91 14.04
CA ARG A 254 -10.34 21.35 12.77
C ARG A 254 -10.96 22.75 12.84
N ARG A 255 -11.41 23.19 14.03
CA ARG A 255 -12.03 24.51 14.26
C ARG A 255 -11.04 25.52 14.85
N SER A 256 -9.77 25.17 14.98
CA SER A 256 -8.75 26.00 15.62
C SER A 256 -7.52 26.22 14.73
N ALA A 257 -6.64 27.13 15.15
CA ALA A 257 -5.33 27.30 14.53
C ALA A 257 -4.30 26.22 14.95
N HIS A 258 -4.67 25.33 15.87
CA HIS A 258 -3.79 24.32 16.46
C HIS A 258 -3.99 22.94 15.83
N GLY A 259 -2.92 22.16 15.76
CA GLY A 259 -2.96 20.76 15.38
C GLY A 259 -3.53 19.86 16.49
N GLU A 260 -3.90 18.63 16.12
CA GLU A 260 -4.48 17.64 17.03
C GLU A 260 -3.60 17.36 18.26
N ILE A 261 -2.27 17.31 18.07
CA ILE A 261 -1.29 17.08 19.14
C ILE A 261 -1.32 18.25 20.15
N GLU A 262 -1.44 19.48 19.67
CA GLU A 262 -1.44 20.68 20.51
C GLU A 262 -2.74 20.80 21.31
N VAL A 263 -3.87 20.46 20.71
CA VAL A 263 -5.16 20.35 21.42
C VAL A 263 -5.10 19.30 22.52
N ALA A 264 -4.55 18.12 22.23
CA ALA A 264 -4.37 17.06 23.24
C ALA A 264 -3.44 17.52 24.38
N ARG A 265 -2.34 18.21 24.07
CA ARG A 265 -1.45 18.78 25.09
C ARG A 265 -2.15 19.82 25.95
N ALA A 266 -2.94 20.72 25.35
CA ALA A 266 -3.70 21.71 26.09
C ALA A 266 -4.70 21.07 27.07
N ALA A 267 -5.35 19.96 26.68
CA ALA A 267 -6.24 19.22 27.58
C ALA A 267 -5.49 18.60 28.77
N ILE A 268 -4.30 18.02 28.52
CA ILE A 268 -3.44 17.46 29.57
C ILE A 268 -2.87 18.56 30.49
N GLU A 269 -2.47 19.71 29.95
CA GLU A 269 -2.01 20.86 30.74
C GLU A 269 -3.10 21.35 31.70
N LEU A 270 -4.35 21.44 31.24
CA LEU A 270 -5.49 21.82 32.07
C LEU A 270 -5.77 20.77 33.17
N ALA A 271 -5.77 19.48 32.81
CA ALA A 271 -5.90 18.39 33.77
C ALA A 271 -4.77 18.38 34.81
N SER A 272 -3.55 18.74 34.41
CA SER A 272 -2.42 18.83 35.34
C SER A 272 -2.48 20.06 36.24
N GLY A 273 -3.08 21.16 35.75
CA GLY A 273 -3.24 22.42 36.49
C GLY A 273 -4.26 22.34 37.62
N GLY A 274 -5.29 21.48 37.50
CA GLY A 274 -6.30 21.25 38.56
C GLY A 274 -5.71 20.78 39.90
N SER A 275 -4.49 20.23 39.89
CA SER A 275 -3.77 19.84 41.10
C SER A 275 -3.09 21.00 41.84
N ARG A 276 -2.92 22.18 41.23
CA ARG A 276 -2.17 23.31 41.83
C ARG A 276 -3.04 24.32 42.59
N ASP A 277 -4.31 24.48 42.21
CA ASP A 277 -5.21 25.51 42.76
C ASP A 277 -6.34 24.95 43.67
N ALA A 278 -6.32 23.67 44.01
CA ALA A 278 -7.43 23.02 44.72
C ALA A 278 -7.39 23.19 46.25
N ALA A 279 -8.39 23.90 46.79
CA ALA A 279 -8.84 23.79 48.18
C ALA A 279 -9.34 22.35 48.50
N PRO A 280 -9.53 21.93 49.76
CA PRO A 280 -9.38 20.55 50.24
C PRO A 280 -10.56 19.61 49.94
N ASN A 281 -11.20 19.71 48.77
CA ASN A 281 -12.23 18.76 48.34
C ASN A 281 -11.65 17.73 47.36
N ILE A 282 -11.10 16.65 47.93
CA ILE A 282 -10.35 15.58 47.25
C ILE A 282 -11.13 14.98 46.06
N ALA A 283 -12.46 14.82 46.19
CA ALA A 283 -13.29 14.23 45.14
C ALA A 283 -13.40 15.12 43.89
N ARG A 284 -13.45 16.45 44.06
CA ARG A 284 -13.54 17.41 42.95
C ARG A 284 -12.19 17.55 42.23
N SER A 285 -11.09 17.47 42.99
CA SER A 285 -9.73 17.42 42.44
C SER A 285 -9.51 16.17 41.59
N ALA A 286 -9.99 15.00 42.00
CA ALA A 286 -9.83 13.76 41.23
C ALA A 286 -10.47 13.80 39.83
N VAL A 287 -11.67 14.38 39.71
CA VAL A 287 -12.37 14.53 38.41
C VAL A 287 -11.67 15.57 37.53
N GLN A 288 -11.24 16.69 38.11
CA GLN A 288 -10.53 17.76 37.40
C GLN A 288 -9.09 17.39 37.01
N ASN A 289 -8.54 16.31 37.56
CA ASN A 289 -7.24 15.75 37.18
C ASN A 289 -7.34 14.75 36.03
N HIS A 290 -8.55 14.42 35.55
CA HIS A 290 -8.73 13.54 34.40
C HIS A 290 -8.92 14.34 33.11
N VAL A 291 -8.22 13.94 32.04
CA VAL A 291 -8.31 14.57 30.71
C VAL A 291 -9.72 14.58 30.13
N GLY A 292 -10.52 13.54 30.42
CA GLY A 292 -11.91 13.46 29.95
C GLY A 292 -12.78 14.61 30.42
N TYR A 293 -12.53 15.17 31.60
CA TYR A 293 -13.26 16.34 32.09
C TYR A 293 -13.14 17.54 31.15
N TYR A 294 -11.99 17.71 30.49
CA TYR A 294 -11.74 18.81 29.56
C TYR A 294 -12.05 18.49 28.11
N LEU A 295 -12.31 17.22 27.77
CA LEU A 295 -12.69 16.80 26.42
C LEU A 295 -14.20 16.63 26.27
N VAL A 296 -14.88 16.06 27.25
CA VAL A 296 -16.30 15.64 27.10
C VAL A 296 -17.24 16.20 28.16
N ASP A 297 -16.73 16.92 29.16
CA ASP A 297 -17.52 17.41 30.30
C ASP A 297 -17.33 18.92 30.52
N GLN A 298 -17.63 19.41 31.73
CA GLN A 298 -17.64 20.82 32.13
C GLN A 298 -16.32 21.58 31.89
N GLY A 299 -15.19 20.89 31.73
CA GLY A 299 -13.91 21.50 31.39
C GLY A 299 -13.74 21.87 29.91
N LEU A 300 -14.63 21.41 29.02
CA LEU A 300 -14.52 21.62 27.57
C LEU A 300 -14.49 23.09 27.17
N ALA A 301 -15.31 23.94 27.78
CA ALA A 301 -15.32 25.37 27.48
C ALA A 301 -13.97 26.05 27.79
N ALA A 302 -13.27 25.60 28.84
CA ALA A 302 -11.94 26.10 29.18
C ALA A 302 -10.88 25.65 28.15
N LEU A 303 -11.00 24.42 27.64
CA LEU A 303 -10.15 23.93 26.56
C LEU A 303 -10.39 24.70 25.26
N GLU A 304 -11.65 24.92 24.88
CA GLU A 304 -12.01 25.70 23.68
C GLU A 304 -11.44 27.12 23.77
N GLN A 305 -11.55 27.80 24.91
CA GLN A 305 -10.96 29.12 25.12
C GLN A 305 -9.42 29.09 25.03
N ARG A 306 -8.78 28.07 25.59
CA ARG A 306 -7.31 27.94 25.56
C ARG A 306 -6.78 27.75 24.14
N VAL A 307 -7.47 26.92 23.36
CA VAL A 307 -7.10 26.61 21.98
C VAL A 307 -7.48 27.76 21.03
N ALA A 308 -8.51 28.56 21.36
CA ALA A 308 -8.86 29.77 20.61
C ALA A 308 -7.88 30.94 20.86
N THR A 309 -7.42 31.14 22.10
CA THR A 309 -6.58 32.30 22.48
C THR A 309 -5.13 32.19 22.01
N ARG A 310 -4.56 30.98 21.96
CA ARG A 310 -3.18 30.78 21.48
C ARG A 310 -3.00 30.89 19.95
N GLY A 311 -4.09 31.05 19.18
CA GLY A 311 -4.03 31.26 17.73
C GLY A 311 -3.72 32.69 17.27
N ALA A 312 -3.50 33.63 18.20
CA ALA A 312 -3.29 35.07 17.91
C ALA A 312 -1.81 35.52 17.89
N THR A 313 -0.84 34.62 17.99
CA THR A 313 0.61 34.92 17.96
C THR A 313 1.29 33.76 17.21
N VAL A 314 1.92 33.90 16.05
CA VAL A 314 3.06 34.76 15.69
C VAL A 314 3.07 34.94 14.16
N ASN A 315 3.11 36.19 13.70
CA ASN A 315 3.51 36.55 12.34
C ASN A 315 4.66 37.56 12.50
N THR A 316 5.89 37.07 12.42
CA THR A 316 7.14 37.84 12.21
C THR A 316 8.14 36.92 11.54
#